data_AF-A0AAJ0DBB5-F1
#
_entry.id   AF-A0AAJ0DBB5-F1
#
_cell.length_a   1.000
_cell.length_b   1.000
_cell.length_c   1.000
_cell.angle_alpha   90.00
_cell.angle_beta   90.00
_cell.angle_gamma   90.00
#
_symmetry.space_group_name_H-M   'P 1'
#
loop_
_entity.id
_entity.type
_entity.pdbx_description
1 polymer ?
#
loop_
_entity_poly.entity_id
_entity_poly.type
_entity_poly.pdbx_seq_one_letter_code
_entity_poly.pdbx_strand_id
1 'polypeptide(L)'
;MKVSILPDPTAINDESQKSHLQSFAREIEGCFLSAADFENILNEATVHMGLPAASDLAIADLPKRFSDDVLKVELSGPEHHHLSVVDVPGPFHNPTKYRTQEDLDIIRRLLESYVVDRRTIIL
;
A
#
# COMPACT_ATOMS: atom_id res chain seq x y z
N MET A 1 11.82 8.27 11.40
CA MET A 1 11.14 7.83 10.16
C MET A 1 9.63 7.87 10.38
N LYS A 2 8.83 8.20 9.37
CA LYS A 2 7.36 8.30 9.48
C LYS A 2 6.69 7.29 8.58
N VAL A 3 5.73 6.54 9.10
CA VAL A 3 4.88 5.63 8.34
C VAL A 3 3.44 6.15 8.39
N SER A 4 2.78 6.23 7.24
CA SER A 4 1.41 6.70 7.11
C SER A 4 0.71 6.00 5.96
N ILE A 5 -0.62 5.94 5.99
CA ILE A 5 -1.41 5.45 4.86
C ILE A 5 -1.93 6.64 4.06
N LEU A 6 -1.71 6.59 2.75
CA LEU A 6 -2.33 7.51 1.79
C LEU A 6 -3.60 6.85 1.25
N PRO A 7 -4.79 7.43 1.51
CA PRO A 7 -6.03 6.90 0.98
C PRO A 7 -6.09 7.10 -0.54
N ASP A 8 -6.78 6.19 -1.22
CA ASP A 8 -7.03 6.31 -2.66
C ASP A 8 -7.69 7.66 -3.03
N PRO A 9 -7.15 8.41 -3.99
CA PRO A 9 -7.77 9.63 -4.50
C PRO A 9 -9.15 9.41 -5.14
N THR A 10 -9.51 8.20 -5.58
CA THR A 10 -10.85 7.90 -6.14
C THR A 10 -11.90 7.55 -5.09
N ALA A 11 -11.53 7.30 -3.83
CA ALA A 11 -12.43 7.03 -2.71
C ALA A 11 -13.17 8.28 -2.17
N ILE A 12 -13.60 9.18 -3.07
CA ILE A 12 -14.15 10.51 -2.75
C ILE A 12 -15.40 10.46 -1.85
N ASN A 13 -16.11 9.33 -1.81
CA ASN A 13 -17.39 9.22 -1.09
C ASN A 13 -17.29 8.69 0.35
N ASP A 14 -16.15 8.14 0.78
CA ASP A 14 -16.01 7.53 2.11
C ASP A 14 -15.06 8.34 3.02
N GLU A 15 -15.51 9.53 3.41
CA GLU A 15 -14.77 10.41 4.34
C GLU A 15 -14.46 9.71 5.69
N SER A 16 -15.31 8.77 6.11
CA SER A 16 -15.06 7.94 7.30
C SER A 16 -13.88 7.00 7.11
N GLN A 17 -13.74 6.38 5.93
CA GLN A 17 -12.60 5.52 5.58
C GLN A 17 -11.33 6.34 5.45
N LYS A 18 -11.37 7.50 4.78
CA LYS A 18 -10.20 8.39 4.68
C LYS A 18 -9.69 8.81 6.06
N SER A 19 -10.58 9.24 6.94
CA SER A 19 -10.22 9.62 8.31
C SER A 19 -9.64 8.44 9.10
N HIS A 20 -10.22 7.25 8.94
CA HIS A 20 -9.69 6.02 9.53
C HIS A 20 -8.27 5.69 9.04
N LEU A 21 -8.02 5.78 7.74
CA LEU A 21 -6.72 5.51 7.14
C LEU A 21 -5.69 6.58 7.53
N GLN A 22 -6.07 7.86 7.54
CA GLN A 22 -5.20 8.95 7.97
C GLN A 22 -4.89 8.94 9.47
N SER A 23 -5.74 8.30 10.29
CA SER A 23 -5.46 8.09 11.71
C SER A 23 -4.27 7.16 11.94
N PHE A 24 -3.93 6.33 10.95
CA PHE A 24 -2.73 5.51 10.99
C PHE A 24 -1.50 6.37 10.66
N ALA A 25 -0.79 6.76 11.71
CA ALA A 25 0.53 7.37 11.63
C ALA A 25 1.45 6.76 12.70
N ARG A 26 2.62 6.28 12.29
CA ARG A 26 3.67 5.79 13.19
C ARG A 26 4.92 6.62 13.00
N GLU A 27 5.44 7.14 14.10
CA GLU A 27 6.77 7.74 14.13
C GLU A 27 7.72 6.73 14.78
N ILE A 28 8.79 6.43 14.08
CA ILE A 28 9.79 5.44 14.50
C ILE A 28 11.07 6.21 14.77
N GLU A 29 11.53 6.11 16.01
CA GLU A 29 12.77 6.71 16.45
C GLU A 29 13.96 5.96 15.84
N GLY A 30 14.79 6.69 15.09
CA GLY A 30 15.97 6.16 14.42
C GLY A 30 15.85 6.02 12.91
N CYS A 31 16.96 5.60 12.32
CA CYS A 31 17.14 5.36 10.88
C CYS A 31 17.11 3.86 10.53
N PHE A 32 16.91 2.98 11.51
CA PHE A 32 16.91 1.53 11.34
C PHE A 32 15.56 0.95 11.78
N LEU A 33 14.91 0.24 10.86
CA LEU A 33 13.73 -0.57 11.11
C LEU A 33 14.18 -2.03 11.26
N SER A 34 13.89 -2.66 12.40
CA SER A 34 14.08 -4.11 12.49
C SER A 34 13.05 -4.83 11.63
N ALA A 35 13.37 -6.06 11.19
CA ALA A 35 12.42 -6.88 10.44
C ALA A 35 11.13 -7.13 11.24
N ALA A 36 11.24 -7.35 12.56
CA ALA A 36 10.10 -7.58 13.43
C ALA A 36 9.21 -6.34 13.55
N ASP A 37 9.81 -5.14 13.68
CA ASP A 37 9.04 -3.89 13.72
C ASP A 37 8.33 -3.63 12.39
N PHE A 38 9.02 -3.90 11.28
CA PHE A 38 8.44 -3.77 9.95
C PHE A 38 7.26 -4.73 9.73
N GLU A 39 7.40 -5.99 10.14
CA GLU A 39 6.31 -6.97 10.11
C GLU A 39 5.10 -6.52 10.95
N ASN A 40 5.34 -5.98 12.15
CA ASN A 40 4.26 -5.47 13.00
C ASN A 40 3.52 -4.29 12.33
N ILE A 41 4.26 -3.32 11.77
CA ILE A 41 3.67 -2.18 11.06
C ILE A 41 2.88 -2.65 9.84
N LEU A 42 3.41 -3.60 9.09
CA LEU A 42 2.75 -4.15 7.91
C LEU A 42 1.45 -4.83 8.32
N ASN A 43 1.44 -5.63 9.39
CA ASN A 43 0.23 -6.28 9.91
C ASN A 43 -0.81 -5.25 10.38
N GLU A 44 -0.40 -4.21 11.13
CA GLU A 44 -1.31 -3.15 11.55
C GLU A 44 -1.90 -2.39 10.36
N ALA A 45 -1.07 -2.02 9.39
CA ALA A 45 -1.52 -1.34 8.18
C ALA A 45 -2.49 -2.20 7.37
N THR A 46 -2.23 -3.50 7.27
CA THR A 46 -3.10 -4.48 6.59
C THR A 46 -4.49 -4.49 7.22
N VAL A 47 -4.57 -4.51 8.56
CA VAL A 47 -5.84 -4.42 9.30
C VAL A 47 -6.54 -3.09 9.04
N HIS A 48 -5.82 -1.97 9.09
CA HIS A 48 -6.37 -0.64 8.81
C HIS A 48 -6.89 -0.47 7.38
N MET A 49 -6.26 -1.11 6.40
CA MET A 49 -6.68 -1.11 4.98
C MET A 49 -7.83 -2.09 4.69
N GLY A 50 -8.20 -2.92 5.66
CA GLY A 50 -9.22 -3.96 5.51
C GLY A 50 -8.76 -5.12 4.61
N LEU A 51 -7.47 -5.42 4.62
CA LEU A 51 -6.85 -6.51 3.87
C LEU A 51 -6.71 -7.78 4.74
N PRO A 52 -6.66 -8.99 4.15
CA PRO A 52 -6.36 -10.21 4.88
C PRO A 52 -4.97 -10.15 5.50
N ALA A 53 -4.85 -10.58 6.76
CA ALA A 53 -3.52 -10.76 7.36
C ALA A 53 -2.76 -11.87 6.62
N ALA A 54 -1.43 -11.76 6.56
CA ALA A 54 -0.59 -12.76 5.87
C ALA A 54 -0.74 -14.19 6.44
N SER A 55 -1.23 -14.31 7.68
CA SER A 55 -1.52 -15.56 8.37
C SER A 55 -2.87 -16.19 8.02
N ASP A 56 -3.76 -15.47 7.32
CA ASP A 56 -5.10 -15.97 7.00
C ASP A 56 -5.05 -16.88 5.77
N LEU A 57 -4.94 -18.19 6.01
CA LEU A 57 -4.96 -19.25 5.00
C LEU A 57 -6.30 -19.37 4.24
N ALA A 58 -7.33 -18.63 4.64
CA ALA A 58 -8.67 -18.66 4.06
C ALA A 58 -8.87 -17.56 3.01
N ILE A 59 -7.99 -17.48 2.01
CA ILE A 59 -8.01 -16.46 0.93
C ILE A 59 -9.30 -16.52 0.07
N ALA A 60 -10.11 -17.57 0.20
CA ALA A 60 -11.26 -17.85 -0.67
C ALA A 60 -12.54 -17.02 -0.38
N ASP A 61 -12.73 -16.52 0.85
CA ASP A 61 -14.00 -15.89 1.28
C ASP A 61 -13.83 -14.42 1.74
N LEU A 62 -12.70 -13.77 1.47
CA LEU A 62 -12.53 -12.37 1.87
C LEU A 62 -13.19 -11.37 0.90
N PRO A 63 -13.94 -10.38 1.42
CA PRO A 63 -14.63 -9.38 0.60
C PRO A 63 -13.69 -8.37 -0.08
N LYS A 64 -12.45 -8.22 0.39
CA LYS A 64 -11.47 -7.27 -0.14
C LYS A 64 -10.07 -7.89 -0.12
N ARG A 65 -9.40 -7.96 -1.27
CA ARG A 65 -8.07 -8.61 -1.44
C ARG A 65 -6.97 -7.65 -1.90
N PHE A 66 -7.36 -6.56 -2.53
CA PHE A 66 -6.47 -5.47 -2.91
C PHE A 66 -7.06 -4.16 -2.38
N SER A 67 -6.19 -3.22 -2.05
CA SER A 67 -6.57 -1.85 -1.73
C SER A 67 -5.82 -0.92 -2.67
N ASP A 68 -6.48 0.15 -3.08
CA ASP A 68 -5.85 1.28 -3.77
C ASP A 68 -5.09 2.19 -2.77
N ASP A 69 -5.21 1.92 -1.46
CA ASP A 69 -4.50 2.65 -0.40
C ASP A 69 -3.00 2.34 -0.42
N VAL A 70 -2.17 3.38 -0.28
CA VAL A 70 -0.71 3.27 -0.36
C VAL A 70 -0.10 3.39 1.03
N LEU A 71 0.62 2.35 1.47
CA LEU A 71 1.46 2.44 2.66
C LEU A 71 2.71 3.26 2.33
N LYS A 72 2.81 4.47 2.88
CA LYS A 72 3.95 5.36 2.68
C LYS A 72 4.89 5.27 3.88
N VAL A 73 6.13 4.85 3.62
CA VAL A 73 7.24 4.91 4.57
C VAL A 73 8.18 6.04 4.13
N GLU A 74 8.33 7.06 4.96
CA GLU A 74 9.14 8.25 4.69
C GLU A 74 10.33 8.35 5.67
N LEU A 75 11.53 8.41 5.10
CA LEU A 75 12.76 8.69 5.83
C LEU A 75 13.28 10.08 5.44
N SER A 76 13.20 11.03 6.36
CA SER A 76 13.57 12.43 6.14
C SER A 76 14.80 12.79 6.97
N GLY A 77 15.80 13.41 6.34
CA GLY A 77 17.04 13.85 6.99
C GLY A 77 18.04 14.46 6.01
N PRO A 78 18.97 15.31 6.49
CA PRO A 78 19.93 16.03 5.63
C PRO A 78 20.93 15.12 4.89
N GLU A 79 21.14 13.90 5.41
CA GLU A 79 22.04 12.89 4.85
C GLU A 79 21.36 12.00 3.77
N HIS A 80 20.03 12.11 3.60
CA HIS A 80 19.27 11.23 2.70
C HIS A 80 19.06 11.86 1.32
N HIS A 81 19.28 11.07 0.27
CA HIS A 81 18.98 11.47 -1.09
C HIS A 81 17.47 11.52 -1.34
N HIS A 82 17.02 12.43 -2.21
CA HIS A 82 15.64 12.50 -2.67
C HIS A 82 15.32 11.33 -3.61
N LEU A 83 15.03 10.16 -3.02
CA LEU A 83 14.65 8.95 -3.72
C LEU A 83 13.30 8.45 -3.20
N SER A 84 12.46 7.98 -4.10
CA SER A 84 11.22 7.28 -3.76
C SER A 84 11.21 5.95 -4.49
N VAL A 85 11.01 4.88 -3.74
CA VAL A 85 10.84 3.53 -4.28
C VAL A 85 9.39 3.13 -4.04
N VAL A 86 8.74 2.66 -5.09
CA VAL A 86 7.34 2.22 -5.03
C VAL A 86 7.33 0.73 -5.38
N ASP A 87 6.81 -0.08 -4.47
CA ASP A 87 6.50 -1.49 -4.75
C ASP A 87 5.04 -1.58 -5.18
N VAL A 88 4.82 -2.03 -6.41
CA VAL A 88 3.50 -2.14 -7.04
C VAL A 88 3.17 -3.61 -7.25
N PRO A 89 1.93 -4.06 -6.99
CA PRO A 89 1.53 -5.43 -7.28
C PRO A 89 1.76 -5.73 -8.75
N GLY A 90 2.45 -6.84 -9.05
CA GLY A 90 2.83 -7.17 -10.43
C GLY A 90 1.62 -7.27 -11.38
N PRO A 91 1.72 -6.74 -12.62
CA PRO A 91 0.66 -6.87 -13.61
C PRO A 91 0.59 -8.33 -14.11
N PHE A 92 -0.46 -9.06 -13.72
CA PHE A 92 -0.66 -10.43 -14.18
C PHE A 92 -1.55 -10.49 -15.42
N HIS A 93 -1.13 -11.27 -16.42
CA HIS A 93 -1.81 -11.40 -17.71
C HIS A 93 -2.87 -12.51 -17.77
N ASN A 94 -2.95 -13.39 -16.76
CA ASN A 94 -3.84 -14.56 -16.78
C ASN A 94 -4.91 -14.47 -15.67
N PRO A 95 -6.21 -14.42 -16.02
CA PRO A 95 -7.29 -14.52 -15.05
C PRO A 95 -7.31 -15.92 -14.44
N THR A 96 -6.87 -16.05 -13.20
CA THR A 96 -7.06 -17.28 -12.41
C THR A 96 -8.40 -17.20 -11.69
N LYS A 97 -8.99 -18.34 -11.32
CA LYS A 97 -10.26 -18.52 -10.55
C LYS A 97 -10.46 -17.65 -9.29
N TYR A 98 -9.47 -16.84 -8.91
CA TYR A 98 -9.37 -16.11 -7.66
C TYR A 98 -9.16 -14.60 -7.86
N ARG A 99 -9.36 -14.03 -9.06
CA ARG A 99 -9.13 -12.59 -9.30
C ARG A 99 -10.24 -12.05 -10.20
N THR A 100 -10.97 -11.04 -9.73
CA THR A 100 -12.05 -10.41 -10.51
C THR A 100 -11.47 -9.43 -11.52
N GLN A 101 -12.25 -9.04 -12.53
CA GLN A 101 -11.87 -7.99 -13.48
C GLN A 101 -11.56 -6.67 -12.74
N GLU A 102 -12.29 -6.41 -11.66
CA GLU A 102 -12.16 -5.23 -10.80
C GLU A 102 -10.77 -5.14 -10.15
N ASP A 103 -10.23 -6.27 -9.66
CA ASP A 103 -8.87 -6.32 -9.08
C ASP A 103 -7.79 -5.93 -10.12
N LEU A 104 -7.96 -6.33 -11.38
CA LEU A 104 -7.02 -5.98 -12.45
C LEU A 104 -7.09 -4.49 -12.80
N ASP A 105 -8.28 -3.90 -12.76
CA ASP A 105 -8.47 -2.48 -13.04
C ASP A 105 -7.93 -1.59 -11.91
N ILE A 106 -7.97 -2.05 -10.66
CA ILE A 106 -7.28 -1.44 -9.50
C ILE A 106 -5.77 -1.42 -9.75
N ILE A 107 -5.15 -2.59 -9.98
CA ILE A 107 -3.70 -2.70 -10.19
C ILE A 107 -3.23 -1.88 -11.40
N ARG A 108 -3.98 -1.90 -12.50
CA ARG A 108 -3.66 -1.11 -13.70
C ARG A 108 -3.69 0.39 -13.43
N ARG A 109 -4.74 0.90 -12.76
CA ARG A 109 -4.84 2.33 -12.43
C ARG A 109 -3.69 2.78 -11.54
N LEU A 110 -3.31 1.97 -10.55
CA LEU A 110 -2.15 2.23 -9.70
C LEU A 110 -0.86 2.30 -10.54
N LEU A 111 -0.61 1.29 -11.39
CA LEU A 111 0.56 1.25 -12.27
C LEU A 111 0.63 2.44 -13.23
N GLU A 112 -0.49 2.77 -13.89
CA GLU A 112 -0.58 3.91 -14.81
C GLU A 112 -0.23 5.22 -14.12
N SER A 113 -0.69 5.41 -12.87
CA SER A 113 -0.39 6.63 -12.10
C SER A 113 1.11 6.87 -11.87
N TYR A 114 1.89 5.78 -11.74
CA TYR A 114 3.34 5.86 -11.53
C TYR A 114 4.13 5.88 -12.85
N VAL A 115 3.67 5.16 -13.88
CA VAL A 115 4.37 5.04 -15.17
C VAL A 115 4.23 6.32 -16.01
N VAL A 116 3.16 7.10 -15.83
CA VAL A 116 2.94 8.35 -16.58
C VAL A 116 3.92 9.48 -16.19
N ASP A 117 4.48 9.44 -14.98
CA ASP A 117 5.49 10.43 -14.57
C ASP A 117 6.81 10.19 -15.32
N ARG A 118 7.25 11.20 -16.08
CA ARG A 118 8.52 11.16 -16.85
C ARG A 118 9.76 11.00 -15.97
N ARG A 119 9.65 11.21 -14.66
CA ARG A 119 10.74 11.04 -13.69
C ARG A 119 10.81 9.63 -13.12
N THR A 120 9.84 8.76 -13.44
CA THR A 120 9.82 7.37 -13.00
C THR A 120 10.82 6.54 -13.81
N ILE A 121 11.65 5.79 -13.10
CA ILE A 121 12.51 4.76 -13.67
C ILE A 121 11.84 3.40 -13.38
N ILE A 122 11.57 2.63 -14.43
CA ILE A 122 11.05 1.26 -14.33
C ILE A 122 12.24 0.32 -14.20
N LEU A 123 12.28 -0.47 -13.13
CA LEU A 123 13.34 -1.45 -12.83
C LEU A 123 12.95 -2.86 -13.26
#